data_AF-A0A699VLB4-F1
#
_entry.id   AF-A0A699VLB4-F1
#
_cell.length_a   1.000
_cell.length_b   1.000
_cell.length_c   1.000
_cell.angle_alpha   90.00
_cell.angle_beta   90.00
_cell.angle_gamma   90.00
#
_symmetry.space_group_name_H-M   'P 1'
#
loop_
_entity.id
_entity.type
_entity.pdbx_description
1 polymer ?
#
loop_
_entity_poly.entity_id
_entity_poly.type
_entity_poly.pdbx_seq_one_letter_code
_entity_poly.pdbx_strand_id
1 'polypeptide(L)' 'KGISTLKDKLCNTPVLALPDEPEDFSVYCDASGLGLGCVLMQRGKVIAYASRQLKIHEKNYTTHDLELGAVVFALKI' A
#
# COMPACT_ATOMS: atom_id res chain seq x y z
N LYS A 1 13.36 -2.95 13.66
CA LYS A 1 14.03 -2.49 12.42
C LYS A 1 13.07 -1.94 11.36
N GLY A 2 11.80 -2.37 11.28
CA GLY A 2 10.86 -1.86 10.26
C GLY A 2 10.45 -0.38 10.39
N ILE A 3 10.19 0.10 11.62
CA ILE A 3 9.73 1.50 11.85
C ILE A 3 10.80 2.55 11.52
N SER A 4 12.09 2.26 11.77
CA SER A 4 13.18 3.17 11.44
C SER A 4 13.34 3.33 9.93
N THR A 5 13.28 2.23 9.18
CA THR A 5 13.33 2.26 7.71
C THR A 5 12.09 2.91 7.12
N LEU A 6 10.92 2.74 7.75
CA LEU A 6 9.69 3.45 7.37
C LEU A 6 9.81 4.95 7.63
N LYS A 7 10.36 5.35 8.79
CA LYS A 7 10.65 6.76 9.11
C LYS A 7 11.62 7.39 8.10
N ASP A 8 12.70 6.70 7.74
CA ASP A 8 13.63 7.20 6.72
C ASP A 8 12.99 7.32 5.35
N LYS A 9 12.15 6.35 4.96
CA LYS A 9 11.39 6.43 3.70
C LYS A 9 10.31 7.49 3.71
N LEU A 10 9.71 7.79 4.88
CA LEU A 10 8.72 8.86 5.08
C LEU A 10 9.36 10.26 5.15
N CYS A 11 10.56 10.38 5.72
CA CYS A 11 11.30 11.65 5.78
C CYS A 11 12.01 11.99 4.46
N ASN A 12 12.38 10.98 3.67
CA ASN A 12 12.98 11.15 2.34
C ASN A 12 12.00 10.84 1.19
N THR A 13 10.68 10.81 1.47
CA THR A 13 9.67 10.46 0.46
C THR A 13 9.77 11.39 -0.75
N PRO A 14 9.65 10.90 -1.99
CA PRO A 14 9.22 11.79 -3.07
C PRO A 14 7.93 12.47 -2.61
N VAL A 15 7.92 13.81 -2.62
CA VAL A 15 6.77 14.64 -2.26
C VAL A 15 5.49 13.98 -2.79
N LEU A 16 4.57 13.61 -1.89
CA LEU A 16 3.27 13.08 -2.28
C LEU A 16 2.65 14.10 -3.21
N ALA A 17 2.48 13.71 -4.47
CA ALA A 17 1.90 14.61 -5.47
C ALA A 17 0.40 14.72 -5.21
N LEU A 18 -0.15 15.92 -5.43
CA LEU A 18 -1.59 16.10 -5.39
C LEU A 18 -2.22 15.24 -6.50
N PRO A 19 -3.38 14.59 -6.23
CA PRO A 19 -4.10 13.86 -7.25
C PRO A 19 -4.58 14.83 -8.34
N ASP A 20 -4.37 14.45 -9.59
CA ASP A 20 -4.95 15.13 -10.74
C ASP A 20 -6.22 14.38 -11.16
N GLU A 21 -7.38 15.05 -11.15
CA GLU A 21 -8.68 14.44 -11.49
C GLU A 21 -8.83 13.87 -12.92
N PRO A 22 -8.22 14.43 -13.99
CA PRO A 22 -8.45 13.91 -15.35
C PRO A 22 -7.65 12.65 -15.67
N GLU A 23 -6.77 12.20 -14.77
CA GLU A 23 -5.80 11.15 -15.08
C GLU A 23 -6.12 9.83 -14.35
N ASP A 24 -5.88 8.72 -15.04
CA ASP A 24 -6.06 7.39 -14.46
C ASP A 24 -5.11 7.13 -13.28
N PHE A 25 -5.66 6.53 -12.24
CA PHE A 25 -4.89 6.07 -11.09
C PHE A 25 -4.39 4.64 -11.33
N SER A 26 -3.13 4.40 -10.99
CA SER A 26 -2.53 3.07 -10.93
C SER A 26 -2.32 2.66 -9.47
N VAL A 27 -2.87 1.53 -9.07
CA VAL A 27 -2.72 1.00 -7.71
C VAL A 27 -1.81 -0.22 -7.74
N TYR A 28 -0.74 -0.16 -6.96
CA TYR A 28 0.15 -1.30 -6.73
C TYR A 28 -0.14 -1.89 -5.36
N CYS A 29 -0.44 -3.18 -5.30
CA CYS A 29 -0.74 -3.91 -4.06
C CYS A 29 0.37 -4.92 -3.79
N ASP A 30 0.69 -5.12 -2.51
CA ASP A 30 1.60 -6.16 -2.05
C ASP A 30 1.07 -6.75 -0.74
N ALA A 31 1.17 -8.07 -0.61
CA ALA A 31 0.80 -8.78 0.60
C ALA A 31 1.98 -9.55 1.16
N SER A 32 2.17 -9.44 2.48
CA SER A 32 3.16 -10.21 3.22
C SER A 32 2.50 -10.97 4.36
N GLY A 33 3.18 -11.96 4.94
CA GLY A 33 2.70 -12.65 6.14
C GLY A 33 2.58 -11.75 7.39
N LEU A 34 2.95 -10.47 7.30
CA LEU A 34 2.86 -9.50 8.39
C LEU A 34 1.80 -8.42 8.16
N GLY A 35 1.55 -8.04 6.92
CA GLY A 35 0.69 -6.90 6.58
C GLY A 35 0.39 -6.81 5.09
N LEU A 36 -0.62 -6.00 4.80
CA LEU A 36 -1.01 -5.62 3.45
C LEU A 36 -0.53 -4.19 3.19
N GLY A 37 -0.03 -3.94 1.99
CA GLY A 37 0.39 -2.63 1.54
C GLY A 37 -0.18 -2.31 0.16
N CYS A 38 -0.45 -1.03 -0.08
CA CYS A 38 -0.74 -0.54 -1.40
C CYS A 38 -0.20 0.89 -1.62
N VAL A 39 0.07 1.20 -2.88
CA VAL A 39 0.57 2.50 -3.33
C VAL A 39 -0.31 3.00 -4.46
N LEU A 40 -0.85 4.20 -4.30
CA LEU A 40 -1.58 4.91 -5.33
C LEU A 40 -0.60 5.78 -6.12
N MET A 41 -0.56 5.60 -7.44
CA MET A 41 0.34 6.32 -8.33
C MET A 41 -0.40 6.95 -9.51
N GLN A 42 0.07 8.11 -9.95
CA GLN A 42 -0.32 8.75 -11.20
C GLN A 42 0.93 9.26 -11.93
N ARG A 43 1.04 8.99 -13.23
CA ARG A 43 2.16 9.47 -14.08
C ARG A 43 3.56 9.22 -13.48
N GLY A 44 3.74 8.07 -12.82
CA GLY A 44 5.01 7.71 -12.16
C GLY A 44 5.30 8.45 -10.85
N LYS A 45 4.38 9.28 -10.35
CA LYS A 45 4.44 9.92 -9.04
C LYS A 45 3.57 9.17 -8.04
N VAL A 46 3.99 9.17 -6.79
CA VAL A 46 3.19 8.58 -5.70
C VAL A 46 2.25 9.63 -5.15
N ILE A 47 0.96 9.29 -5.11
CA ILE A 47 -0.11 10.13 -4.57
C ILE A 47 -0.34 9.77 -3.10
N ALA A 48 -0.43 8.49 -2.79
CA ALA A 48 -0.69 8.02 -1.44
C ALA A 48 -0.08 6.64 -1.18
N TYR A 49 0.26 6.42 0.08
CA TYR A 49 0.61 5.11 0.62
C TYR A 49 -0.46 4.69 1.62
N ALA A 50 -0.85 3.44 1.56
CA ALA A 50 -1.64 2.84 2.63
C ALA A 50 -1.10 1.46 2.97
N SER A 51 -1.10 1.15 4.25
CA SER A 51 -0.72 -0.16 4.74
C SER A 51 -1.43 -0.46 6.03
N ARG A 52 -1.67 -1.74 6.29
CA ARG A 52 -2.18 -2.20 7.57
C ARG A 52 -1.58 -3.55 7.94
N GLN A 53 -1.45 -3.78 9.24
CA GLN A 53 -1.06 -5.09 9.74
C GLN A 53 -2.20 -6.11 9.53
N LEU A 54 -1.83 -7.37 9.31
CA LEU A 54 -2.83 -8.44 9.22
C LEU A 54 -3.54 -8.63 10.56
N LYS A 55 -4.85 -8.82 10.50
CA LYS A 55 -5.64 -9.26 11.65
C LYS A 55 -5.29 -10.70 11.99
N ILE A 56 -5.54 -11.11 13.24
CA ILE A 56 -5.19 -12.44 13.74
C ILE A 56 -5.74 -13.56 12.86
N HIS A 57 -6.97 -13.42 12.34
CA HIS A 57 -7.57 -14.40 11.44
C HIS A 57 -6.96 -14.39 10.03
N GLU A 58 -6.56 -13.23 9.53
CA GLU A 58 -5.95 -13.09 8.19
C GLU A 58 -4.56 -13.70 8.14
N LYS A 59 -3.87 -13.84 9.29
CA LYS A 59 -2.56 -14.52 9.35
C LYS A 59 -2.60 -15.98 8.94
N ASN A 60 -3.78 -16.61 9.00
CA ASN A 60 -3.97 -18.01 8.62
C ASN A 60 -4.37 -18.16 7.14
N TYR A 61 -4.53 -17.05 6.41
CA TYR A 61 -4.91 -17.08 5.00
C TYR A 61 -3.76 -17.56 4.13
N THR A 62 -4.11 -18.17 3.00
CA THR A 62 -3.10 -18.55 2.00
C THR A 62 -2.54 -17.29 1.33
N THR A 63 -1.37 -17.39 0.71
CA THR A 63 -0.77 -16.26 -0.01
C THR A 63 -1.73 -15.67 -1.03
N HIS A 64 -2.47 -16.51 -1.77
CA HIS A 64 -3.44 -16.04 -2.76
C HIS A 64 -4.59 -15.23 -2.15
N ASP A 65 -5.09 -15.62 -0.98
CA ASP A 65 -6.13 -14.89 -0.26
C ASP A 65 -5.61 -13.57 0.32
N LEU A 66 -4.33 -13.54 0.74
CA LEU A 66 -3.66 -12.34 1.20
C LEU A 66 -3.47 -11.32 0.06
N GLU A 67 -3.06 -11.77 -1.12
CA GLU A 67 -2.98 -10.92 -2.32
C GLU A 67 -4.34 -10.32 -2.67
N LEU A 68 -5.40 -11.14 -2.66
CA LEU A 68 -6.76 -10.66 -2.86
C LEU A 68 -7.16 -9.63 -1.77
N GLY A 69 -6.78 -9.90 -0.52
CA GLY A 69 -6.96 -8.98 0.60
C GLY A 69 -6.27 -7.63 0.40
N ALA A 70 -5.07 -7.61 -0.20
CA ALA A 70 -4.36 -6.38 -0.51
C ALA A 70 -5.10 -5.55 -1.59
N VAL A 71 -5.62 -6.20 -2.63
CA VAL A 71 -6.42 -5.54 -3.68
C VAL A 71 -7.71 -4.96 -3.12
N VAL A 72 -8.45 -5.75 -2.32
CA VAL A 72 -9.69 -5.28 -1.68
C VAL A 72 -9.41 -4.14 -0.70
N PHE A 73 -8.29 -4.19 0.02
CA PHE A 73 -7.87 -3.11 0.91
C PHE A 73 -7.59 -1.82 0.12
N ALA A 74 -6.90 -1.94 -1.01
CA ALA A 74 -6.55 -0.79 -1.83
C ALA A 74 -7.76 -0.14 -2.52
N LEU A 75 -8.75 -0.92 -2.94
CA LEU A 75 -9.98 -0.42 -3.56
C LEU A 75 -10.97 0.21 -2.55
N LYS A 76 -10.79 -0.07 -1.25
CA LYS A 76 -11.68 0.46 -0.20
C LYS A 76 -11.24 1.83 0.32
N ILE A 77 -10.02 2.25 -0.01
CA ILE A 77 -9.46 3.56 0.31
C ILE A 77 -10.00 4.58 -0.68
#